data_AF-A0ABC9N4S5-F1
#
_entry.id   AF-A0ABC9N4S5-F1
#
_cell.length_a   1.000
_cell.length_b   1.000
_cell.length_c   1.000
_cell.angle_alpha   90.00
_cell.angle_beta   90.00
_cell.angle_gamma   90.00
#
_symmetry.space_group_name_H-M   'P 1'
#
loop_
_entity.id
_entity.type
_entity.pdbx_description
1 polymer ?
#
loop_
_entity_poly.entity_id
_entity_poly.type
_entity_poly.pdbx_seq_one_letter_code
_entity_poly.pdbx_strand_id
1 'polypeptide(L)'
;MKTNIVGIIIALILTFVGMLSVYAQDTKVSEVRKVDAFSSIEITSVGTIYFTQSDTYSFKIEGKEKHVKNTETTVKDGCLLIGFKDRKNKSMRNQKDGVTIWISAPDLKKVEFTGVGEFNCEKPLKLDEVSFEVKGVGEVNVSDLTCDELKVTLRGVGSADIHVVCDYLTARMSGVGDVTLSGTAGHADISKGGIGGVNTCNLKVGR
;
A
#
# COMPACT_ATOMS: atom_id res chain seq x y z
N MET A 1 -32.75 -66.58 -8.62
CA MET A 1 -32.47 -65.29 -9.28
C MET A 1 -33.41 -64.22 -8.73
N LYS A 2 -32.91 -63.33 -7.86
CA LYS A 2 -33.55 -62.05 -7.53
C LYS A 2 -32.41 -61.05 -7.31
N THR A 3 -32.03 -60.35 -8.38
CA THR A 3 -31.07 -59.25 -8.32
C THR A 3 -31.76 -58.05 -7.68
N ASN A 4 -31.21 -57.56 -6.57
CA ASN A 4 -31.69 -56.37 -5.86
C ASN A 4 -31.35 -55.11 -6.68
N ILE A 5 -32.29 -54.69 -7.53
CA ILE A 5 -32.19 -53.51 -8.41
C ILE A 5 -32.12 -52.19 -7.60
N VAL A 6 -32.49 -52.20 -6.32
CA VAL A 6 -32.51 -50.99 -5.47
C VAL A 6 -31.10 -50.50 -5.10
N GLY A 7 -30.10 -51.38 -5.03
CA GLY A 7 -28.73 -51.01 -4.65
C GLY A 7 -27.95 -50.26 -5.73
N ILE A 8 -28.34 -50.39 -7.01
CA ILE A 8 -27.60 -49.81 -8.15
C ILE A 8 -28.02 -48.35 -8.40
N ILE A 9 -29.23 -47.95 -8.00
CA ILE A 9 -29.73 -46.58 -8.21
C ILE A 9 -29.11 -45.60 -7.20
N ILE A 10 -28.81 -46.05 -5.97
CA ILE A 10 -28.16 -45.20 -4.95
C ILE A 10 -26.68 -44.96 -5.27
N ALA A 11 -26.01 -45.92 -5.92
CA ALA A 11 -24.61 -45.75 -6.33
C ALA A 11 -24.43 -44.79 -7.52
N LEU A 12 -25.45 -44.61 -8.38
CA LEU A 12 -25.39 -43.71 -9.54
C LEU A 12 -25.76 -42.25 -9.23
N ILE A 13 -26.44 -41.99 -8.11
CA ILE A 13 -26.75 -40.63 -7.65
C ILE A 13 -25.57 -40.03 -6.86
N LEU A 14 -24.71 -40.86 -6.26
CA LEU A 14 -23.50 -40.42 -5.55
C LEU A 14 -22.31 -40.06 -6.46
N THR A 15 -22.35 -40.42 -7.75
CA THR A 15 -21.33 -40.01 -8.73
C THR A 15 -21.71 -38.77 -9.53
N PHE A 16 -22.93 -38.23 -9.35
CA PHE A 16 -23.41 -37.02 -10.04
C PHE A 16 -23.49 -35.78 -9.11
N VAL A 17 -22.67 -35.74 -8.07
CA VAL A 17 -22.39 -34.51 -7.29
C VAL A 17 -20.94 -34.03 -7.52
N GLY A 18 -20.16 -34.77 -8.32
CA GLY A 18 -18.76 -34.47 -8.64
C GLY A 18 -18.52 -33.61 -9.89
N MET A 19 -19.54 -32.92 -10.38
CA MET A 19 -19.40 -31.97 -11.48
C MET A 19 -20.20 -30.69 -11.21
N LEU A 20 -20.15 -30.20 -9.98
CA LEU A 20 -20.28 -28.77 -9.78
C LEU A 20 -18.98 -28.17 -10.26
N SER A 21 -19.04 -27.65 -11.48
CA SER A 21 -18.11 -26.71 -12.08
C SER A 21 -17.27 -26.01 -11.01
N VAL A 22 -15.95 -26.22 -11.06
CA VAL A 22 -15.00 -25.28 -10.46
C VAL A 22 -15.19 -23.97 -11.22
N TYR A 23 -16.24 -23.23 -10.86
CA TYR A 23 -16.24 -21.79 -11.06
C TYR A 23 -15.06 -21.33 -10.24
N ALA A 24 -14.04 -20.81 -10.92
CA ALA A 24 -12.99 -20.03 -10.27
C ALA A 24 -13.70 -18.88 -9.55
N GLN A 25 -14.14 -19.12 -8.32
CA GLN A 25 -14.67 -18.08 -7.47
C GLN A 25 -13.54 -17.08 -7.28
N ASP A 26 -13.87 -15.80 -7.41
CA ASP A 26 -12.95 -14.69 -7.15
C ASP A 26 -12.76 -14.56 -5.62
N THR A 27 -12.25 -15.63 -5.02
CA THR A 27 -12.17 -15.85 -3.57
C THR A 27 -11.28 -14.78 -2.98
N LYS A 28 -11.81 -14.01 -2.02
CA LYS A 28 -11.00 -13.12 -1.20
C LYS A 28 -10.31 -13.94 -0.12
N VAL A 29 -9.02 -13.69 0.07
CA VAL A 29 -8.19 -14.34 1.10
C VAL A 29 -7.49 -13.30 1.96
N SER A 30 -7.11 -13.71 3.16
CA SER A 30 -6.33 -12.93 4.11
C SER A 30 -5.08 -13.73 4.48
N GLU A 31 -3.91 -13.13 4.35
CA GLU A 31 -2.62 -13.78 4.58
C GLU A 31 -1.75 -12.88 5.46
N VAL A 32 -1.18 -13.46 6.53
CA VAL A 32 -0.14 -12.81 7.34
C VAL A 32 1.21 -13.33 6.87
N ARG A 33 2.14 -12.42 6.58
CA ARG A 33 3.49 -12.77 6.14
C ARG A 33 4.50 -12.38 7.21
N LYS A 34 5.41 -13.30 7.51
CA LYS A 34 6.59 -12.97 8.30
C LYS A 34 7.49 -12.07 7.45
N VAL A 35 7.95 -10.98 8.04
CA VAL A 35 8.89 -10.03 7.43
C VAL A 35 10.05 -9.79 8.37
N ASP A 36 11.24 -9.58 7.83
CA ASP A 36 12.39 -9.13 8.59
C ASP A 36 12.25 -7.64 8.98
N ALA A 37 13.15 -7.12 9.79
CA ALA A 37 13.13 -5.72 10.21
C ALA A 37 13.34 -4.77 9.00
N PHE A 38 12.54 -3.71 8.94
CA PHE A 38 12.64 -2.67 7.91
C PHE A 38 12.39 -1.29 8.50
N SER A 39 12.87 -0.26 7.82
CA SER A 39 12.55 1.14 8.11
C SER A 39 12.19 1.90 6.83
N SER A 40 12.14 1.23 5.69
CA SER A 40 11.76 1.82 4.39
C SER A 40 10.77 0.90 3.68
N ILE A 41 9.90 1.48 2.86
CA ILE A 41 8.89 0.76 2.10
C ILE A 41 8.96 1.22 0.64
N GLU A 42 9.05 0.28 -0.30
CA GLU A 42 8.98 0.55 -1.74
C GLU A 42 7.85 -0.26 -2.37
N ILE A 43 6.96 0.41 -3.09
CA ILE A 43 5.75 -0.18 -3.65
C ILE A 43 5.75 -0.02 -5.17
N THR A 44 5.69 -1.14 -5.87
CA THR A 44 5.66 -1.23 -7.34
C THR A 44 4.41 -1.98 -7.86
N SER A 45 3.49 -2.36 -6.95
CA SER A 45 2.24 -3.07 -7.23
C SER A 45 1.01 -2.14 -7.27
N VAL A 46 -0.20 -2.71 -7.38
CA VAL A 46 -1.45 -1.96 -7.20
C VAL A 46 -2.09 -2.31 -5.84
N GLY A 47 -2.29 -1.32 -4.97
CA GLY A 47 -2.91 -1.57 -3.66
C GLY A 47 -2.96 -0.37 -2.71
N THR A 48 -3.74 -0.55 -1.64
CA THR A 48 -3.91 0.41 -0.54
C THR A 48 -3.16 -0.10 0.68
N ILE A 49 -2.34 0.75 1.28
CA ILE A 49 -1.52 0.42 2.45
C ILE A 49 -1.99 1.23 3.63
N TYR A 50 -2.16 0.56 4.77
CA TYR A 50 -2.39 1.16 6.07
C TYR A 50 -1.17 0.92 6.95
N PHE A 51 -0.48 2.00 7.31
CA PHE A 51 0.68 1.95 8.20
C PHE A 51 0.29 2.31 9.64
N THR A 52 0.86 1.60 10.60
CA THR A 52 0.76 1.91 12.03
C THR A 52 2.12 1.78 12.69
N GLN A 53 2.59 2.85 13.33
CA GLN A 53 3.79 2.77 14.15
C GLN A 53 3.55 1.83 15.35
N SER A 54 4.46 0.89 15.58
CA SER A 54 4.39 -0.10 16.66
C SER A 54 5.76 -0.75 16.90
N ASP A 55 6.05 -1.17 18.13
CA ASP A 55 7.28 -1.91 18.47
C ASP A 55 7.40 -3.27 17.75
N THR A 56 6.32 -3.73 17.10
CA THR A 56 6.25 -5.00 16.39
C THR A 56 6.22 -4.81 14.88
N TYR A 57 7.09 -5.53 14.17
CA TYR A 57 7.00 -5.68 12.71
C TYR A 57 5.82 -6.60 12.34
N SER A 58 4.93 -6.13 11.47
CA SER A 58 3.85 -6.97 10.93
C SER A 58 3.53 -6.64 9.48
N PHE A 59 3.07 -7.65 8.76
CA PHE A 59 2.58 -7.54 7.40
C PHE A 59 1.36 -8.45 7.21
N LYS A 60 0.23 -7.84 6.86
CA LYS A 60 -0.99 -8.55 6.50
C LYS A 60 -1.47 -8.06 5.14
N ILE A 61 -1.90 -8.98 4.29
CA ILE A 61 -2.42 -8.68 2.95
C ILE A 61 -3.78 -9.36 2.74
N GLU A 62 -4.71 -8.61 2.15
CA GLU A 62 -6.04 -9.08 1.77
C GLU A 62 -6.37 -8.72 0.33
N GLY A 63 -7.15 -9.57 -0.32
CA GLY A 63 -7.60 -9.35 -1.69
C GLY A 63 -8.01 -10.65 -2.36
N LYS A 64 -8.27 -10.60 -3.68
CA LYS A 64 -8.54 -11.82 -4.46
C LYS A 64 -7.30 -12.71 -4.43
N GLU A 65 -7.50 -14.02 -4.26
CA GLU A 65 -6.42 -15.00 -4.08
C GLU A 65 -5.30 -14.88 -5.12
N LYS A 66 -5.67 -14.71 -6.39
CA LYS A 66 -4.71 -14.51 -7.49
C LYS A 66 -3.82 -13.28 -7.33
N HIS A 67 -4.36 -12.17 -6.79
CA HIS A 67 -3.61 -10.92 -6.58
C HIS A 67 -2.72 -11.05 -5.34
N VAL A 68 -3.26 -11.58 -4.24
CA VAL A 68 -2.47 -11.85 -3.02
C VAL A 68 -1.28 -12.77 -3.33
N LYS A 69 -1.50 -13.87 -4.06
CA LYS A 69 -0.43 -14.80 -4.46
C LYS A 69 0.60 -14.17 -5.40
N ASN A 70 0.19 -13.25 -6.27
CA ASN A 70 1.06 -12.56 -7.22
C ASN A 70 1.83 -11.38 -6.61
N THR A 71 1.39 -10.85 -5.46
CA THR A 71 2.14 -9.85 -4.71
C THR A 71 3.33 -10.49 -4.01
N GLU A 72 4.54 -10.07 -4.39
CA GLU A 72 5.81 -10.42 -3.75
C GLU A 72 6.13 -9.41 -2.64
N THR A 73 6.70 -9.91 -1.54
CA THR A 73 7.07 -9.11 -0.37
C THR A 73 8.41 -9.61 0.15
N THR A 74 9.44 -8.77 0.05
CA THR A 74 10.81 -9.13 0.44
C THR A 74 11.46 -7.95 1.13
N VAL A 75 12.20 -8.19 2.22
CA VAL A 75 13.02 -7.15 2.84
C VAL A 75 14.44 -7.25 2.30
N LYS A 76 15.00 -6.15 1.81
CA LYS A 76 16.38 -6.05 1.36
C LYS A 76 17.00 -4.77 1.90
N ASP A 77 18.14 -4.89 2.58
CA ASP A 77 18.88 -3.75 3.15
C ASP A 77 17.99 -2.82 4.01
N GLY A 78 17.08 -3.41 4.79
CA GLY A 78 16.13 -2.67 5.62
C GLY A 78 14.96 -2.02 4.87
N CYS A 79 14.80 -2.30 3.57
CA CYS A 79 13.68 -1.83 2.75
C CYS A 79 12.70 -2.97 2.44
N LEU A 80 11.44 -2.81 2.83
CA LEU A 80 10.35 -3.70 2.47
C LEU A 80 9.90 -3.41 1.03
N LEU A 81 10.21 -4.32 0.12
CA LEU A 81 9.85 -4.27 -1.29
C LEU A 81 8.52 -5.00 -1.50
N ILE A 82 7.52 -4.29 -2.00
CA ILE A 82 6.18 -4.81 -2.33
C ILE A 82 5.97 -4.67 -3.84
N GLY A 83 5.88 -5.79 -4.55
CA GLY A 83 5.81 -5.79 -6.01
C GLY A 83 5.09 -7.00 -6.57
N PHE A 84 5.20 -7.22 -7.88
CA PHE A 84 4.65 -8.41 -8.53
C PHE A 84 5.75 -9.48 -8.69
N LYS A 85 5.41 -10.75 -8.38
CA LYS A 85 6.27 -11.91 -8.62
C LYS A 85 6.58 -12.06 -10.11
N ASP A 86 5.55 -12.03 -10.95
CA ASP A 86 5.69 -12.12 -12.40
C ASP A 86 5.71 -10.72 -13.05
N ARG A 87 6.91 -10.16 -13.21
CA ARG A 87 7.11 -8.84 -13.83
C ARG A 87 6.88 -8.83 -15.35
N LYS A 88 6.88 -10.00 -16.00
CA LYS A 88 6.78 -10.14 -17.47
C LYS A 88 5.34 -10.36 -17.93
N ASN A 89 4.47 -10.90 -17.06
CA ASN A 89 3.08 -11.16 -17.39
C ASN A 89 2.22 -9.89 -17.32
N LYS A 90 1.97 -9.29 -18.48
CA LYS A 90 1.13 -8.08 -18.63
C LYS A 90 -0.31 -8.30 -18.14
N SER A 91 -0.87 -9.51 -18.25
CA SER A 91 -2.23 -9.78 -17.78
C SER A 91 -2.36 -9.71 -16.26
N MET A 92 -1.31 -10.08 -15.53
CA MET A 92 -1.27 -10.00 -14.07
C MET A 92 -0.97 -8.58 -13.56
N ARG A 93 -0.32 -7.75 -14.38
CA ARG A 93 -0.08 -6.33 -14.09
C ARG A 93 -1.30 -5.45 -14.37
N ASN A 94 -2.17 -5.84 -15.30
CA ASN A 94 -3.44 -5.18 -15.58
C ASN A 94 -4.53 -5.57 -14.56
N GLN A 95 -4.18 -5.63 -13.28
CA GLN A 95 -5.17 -5.84 -12.24
C GLN A 95 -5.99 -4.57 -12.04
N LYS A 96 -7.30 -4.67 -12.25
CA LYS A 96 -8.25 -3.59 -11.90
C LYS A 96 -8.49 -3.51 -10.40
N ASP A 97 -8.36 -4.65 -9.72
CA ASP A 97 -8.54 -4.77 -8.28
C ASP A 97 -7.17 -4.92 -7.61
N GLY A 98 -6.84 -3.99 -6.72
CA GLY A 98 -5.62 -4.04 -5.91
C GLY A 98 -5.71 -5.01 -4.74
N VAL A 99 -4.68 -4.99 -3.91
CA VAL A 99 -4.68 -5.62 -2.58
C VAL A 99 -4.76 -4.55 -1.49
N THR A 100 -5.28 -4.92 -0.32
CA THR A 100 -5.19 -4.10 0.88
C THR A 100 -4.12 -4.67 1.80
N ILE A 101 -3.22 -3.81 2.29
CA ILE A 101 -2.07 -4.23 3.08
C ILE A 101 -2.06 -3.43 4.40
N TRP A 102 -1.86 -4.12 5.51
CA TRP A 102 -1.59 -3.50 6.82
C TRP A 102 -0.15 -3.80 7.22
N ILE A 103 0.56 -2.74 7.57
CA ILE A 103 2.00 -2.78 7.91
C ILE A 103 2.19 -2.10 9.26
N SER A 104 3.04 -2.68 10.11
CA SER A 104 3.54 -1.99 11.30
C SER A 104 5.04 -2.12 11.44
N ALA A 105 5.68 -1.08 11.96
CA ALA A 105 7.10 -1.01 12.28
C ALA A 105 7.35 0.10 13.32
N PRO A 106 8.45 0.03 14.09
CA PRO A 106 8.78 1.05 15.09
C PRO A 106 9.26 2.36 14.46
N ASP A 107 9.82 2.29 13.25
CA ASP A 107 10.43 3.42 12.53
C ASP A 107 10.04 3.37 11.04
N LEU A 108 10.07 4.54 10.39
CA LEU A 108 9.77 4.74 8.97
C LEU A 108 10.55 5.94 8.43
N LYS A 109 11.58 5.68 7.64
CA LYS A 109 12.46 6.70 7.02
C LYS A 109 12.03 7.07 5.61
N LYS A 110 11.49 6.11 4.87
CA LYS A 110 11.16 6.31 3.45
C LYS A 110 9.96 5.48 3.00
N VAL A 111 9.07 6.12 2.25
CA VAL A 111 8.02 5.48 1.45
C VAL A 111 8.22 5.91 -0.01
N GLU A 112 8.50 4.94 -0.88
CA GLU A 112 8.59 5.15 -2.32
C GLU A 112 7.44 4.46 -3.04
N PHE A 113 6.59 5.24 -3.69
CA PHE A 113 5.39 4.77 -4.38
C PHE A 113 5.54 4.88 -5.89
N THR A 114 5.94 3.79 -6.53
CA THR A 114 6.05 3.66 -8.00
C THR A 114 4.83 2.98 -8.62
N GLY A 115 4.02 2.31 -7.80
CA GLY A 115 2.82 1.58 -8.17
C GLY A 115 1.57 2.42 -8.40
N VAL A 116 0.40 1.81 -8.19
CA VAL A 116 -0.91 2.49 -8.20
C VAL A 116 -1.64 2.27 -6.87
N GLY A 117 -2.15 3.33 -6.25
CA GLY A 117 -2.97 3.21 -5.04
C GLY A 117 -2.57 4.20 -3.96
N GLU A 118 -2.62 3.78 -2.70
CA GLU A 118 -2.62 4.70 -1.55
C GLU A 118 -1.67 4.22 -0.45
N PHE A 119 -1.06 5.17 0.24
CA PHE A 119 -0.42 4.97 1.53
C PHE A 119 -1.14 5.82 2.58
N ASN A 120 -1.70 5.17 3.59
CA ASN A 120 -2.51 5.80 4.62
C ASN A 120 -1.88 5.58 6.01
N CYS A 121 -1.74 6.65 6.78
CA CYS A 121 -1.36 6.61 8.19
C CYS A 121 -2.29 7.52 9.00
N GLU A 122 -3.31 6.93 9.61
CA GLU A 122 -4.36 7.64 10.36
C GLU A 122 -4.00 7.85 11.84
N LYS A 123 -3.09 7.02 12.38
CA LYS A 123 -2.67 7.06 13.77
C LYS A 123 -1.46 7.98 13.94
N PRO A 124 -1.21 8.51 15.16
CA PRO A 124 -0.03 9.32 15.44
C PRO A 124 1.25 8.62 15.00
N LEU A 125 2.09 9.37 14.29
CA LEU A 125 3.36 8.92 13.75
C LEU A 125 4.47 9.85 14.23
N LYS A 126 5.42 9.32 14.99
CA LYS A 126 6.55 10.09 15.54
C LYS A 126 7.88 9.55 15.03
N LEU A 127 8.63 10.35 14.29
CA LEU A 127 9.83 9.92 13.55
C LEU A 127 10.93 10.98 13.65
N ASP A 128 12.16 10.62 13.32
CA ASP A 128 13.25 11.62 13.21
C ASP A 128 13.17 12.29 11.82
N GLU A 129 13.46 11.52 10.77
CA GLU A 129 13.41 11.98 9.38
C GLU A 129 12.53 11.04 8.56
N VAL A 130 11.61 11.58 7.76
CA VAL A 130 10.74 10.79 6.89
C VAL A 130 10.61 11.40 5.50
N SER A 131 10.68 10.53 4.49
CA SER A 131 10.51 10.92 3.10
C SER A 131 9.40 10.15 2.39
N PHE A 132 8.51 10.87 1.71
CA PHE A 132 7.47 10.32 0.86
C PHE A 132 7.76 10.71 -0.60
N GLU A 133 7.99 9.71 -1.47
CA GLU A 133 8.22 9.94 -2.89
C GLU A 133 7.18 9.20 -3.74
N VAL A 134 6.35 9.96 -4.47
CA VAL A 134 5.33 9.44 -5.37
C VAL A 134 5.81 9.57 -6.82
N LYS A 135 6.14 8.44 -7.44
CA LYS A 135 6.60 8.33 -8.86
C LYS A 135 5.52 7.77 -9.78
N GLY A 136 4.64 6.90 -9.25
CA GLY A 136 3.58 6.23 -9.98
C GLY A 136 2.28 7.03 -10.02
N VAL A 137 1.16 6.34 -9.82
CA VAL A 137 -0.17 6.95 -9.63
C VAL A 137 -0.58 6.73 -8.18
N GLY A 138 -0.27 7.66 -7.30
CA GLY A 138 -0.29 7.40 -5.86
C GLY A 138 -0.88 8.54 -5.04
N GLU A 139 -1.51 8.17 -3.94
CA GLU A 139 -1.94 9.10 -2.90
C GLU A 139 -1.26 8.76 -1.57
N VAL A 140 -0.84 9.80 -0.84
CA VAL A 140 -0.24 9.68 0.49
C VAL A 140 -1.08 10.49 1.47
N ASN A 141 -1.66 9.82 2.46
CA ASN A 141 -2.48 10.44 3.49
C ASN A 141 -1.86 10.19 4.86
N VAL A 142 -1.48 11.25 5.57
CA VAL A 142 -0.91 11.18 6.92
C VAL A 142 -1.60 12.18 7.83
N SER A 143 -2.37 11.68 8.79
CA SER A 143 -3.29 12.50 9.59
C SER A 143 -2.64 13.18 10.80
N ASP A 144 -1.55 12.64 11.33
CA ASP A 144 -0.86 13.18 12.52
C ASP A 144 0.62 12.77 12.53
N LEU A 145 1.47 13.60 11.92
CA LEU A 145 2.92 13.40 11.86
C LEU A 145 3.65 14.39 12.78
N THR A 146 4.56 13.87 13.61
CA THR A 146 5.57 14.68 14.32
C THR A 146 6.96 14.19 13.94
N CYS A 147 7.80 15.05 13.39
CA CYS A 147 9.17 14.68 13.02
C CYS A 147 10.15 15.86 13.01
N ASP A 148 11.44 15.59 12.95
CA ASP A 148 12.45 16.64 12.79
C ASP A 148 12.46 17.14 11.34
N GLU A 149 12.52 16.21 10.37
CA GLU A 149 12.50 16.52 8.93
C GLU A 149 11.42 15.74 8.16
N LEU A 150 10.57 16.48 7.44
CA LEU A 150 9.64 15.93 6.45
C LEU A 150 10.10 16.29 5.03
N LYS A 151 10.22 15.27 4.18
CA LYS A 151 10.44 15.45 2.74
C LYS A 151 9.33 14.83 1.91
N VAL A 152 8.67 15.64 1.09
CA VAL A 152 7.63 15.20 0.15
C VAL A 152 8.09 15.46 -1.28
N THR A 153 8.00 14.46 -2.14
CA THR A 153 8.35 14.59 -3.56
C THR A 153 7.29 13.92 -4.45
N LEU A 154 6.53 14.73 -5.19
CA LEU A 154 5.53 14.27 -6.16
C LEU A 154 6.09 14.42 -7.59
N ARG A 155 6.51 13.32 -8.21
CA ARG A 155 7.00 13.27 -9.60
C ARG A 155 5.99 12.67 -10.57
N GLY A 156 5.16 11.74 -10.08
CA GLY A 156 4.16 11.03 -10.88
C GLY A 156 2.84 11.77 -10.99
N VAL A 157 1.75 11.00 -10.96
CA VAL A 157 0.39 11.53 -10.87
C VAL A 157 -0.19 11.22 -9.49
N GLY A 158 -0.86 12.16 -8.87
CA GLY A 158 -1.61 11.92 -7.64
C GLY A 158 -1.42 13.00 -6.59
N SER A 159 -1.55 12.65 -5.33
CA SER A 159 -1.67 13.62 -4.25
C SER A 159 -0.91 13.24 -2.98
N ALA A 160 -0.66 14.24 -2.15
CA ALA A 160 -0.23 14.03 -0.78
C ALA A 160 -1.03 14.97 0.13
N ASP A 161 -1.71 14.44 1.13
CA ASP A 161 -2.37 15.20 2.20
C ASP A 161 -1.72 14.84 3.55
N ILE A 162 -1.00 15.79 4.12
CA ILE A 162 -0.16 15.55 5.31
C ILE A 162 -0.40 16.66 6.34
N HIS A 163 -0.82 16.27 7.53
CA HIS A 163 -0.80 17.11 8.73
C HIS A 163 0.47 16.84 9.53
N VAL A 164 1.30 17.86 9.75
CA VAL A 164 2.64 17.70 10.32
C VAL A 164 3.01 18.79 11.33
N VAL A 165 3.74 18.39 12.37
CA VAL A 165 4.55 19.26 13.23
C VAL A 165 6.02 18.89 13.03
N CYS A 166 6.82 19.80 12.46
CA CYS A 166 8.23 19.54 12.20
C CYS A 166 9.15 20.75 12.31
N ASP A 167 10.46 20.51 12.38
CA ASP A 167 11.46 21.57 12.33
C ASP A 167 11.74 21.99 10.88
N TYR A 168 11.91 21.02 9.97
CA TYR A 168 12.20 21.27 8.56
C TYR A 168 11.23 20.53 7.65
N LEU A 169 10.58 21.28 6.76
CA LEU A 169 9.71 20.76 5.71
C LEU A 169 10.31 21.05 4.34
N THR A 170 10.44 20.02 3.52
CA THR A 170 10.76 20.16 2.10
C THR A 170 9.68 19.53 1.24
N ALA A 171 9.04 20.29 0.36
CA ALA A 171 8.05 19.76 -0.59
C ALA A 171 8.41 20.13 -2.03
N ARG A 172 8.50 19.13 -2.90
CA ARG A 172 8.78 19.32 -4.33
C ARG A 172 7.71 18.65 -5.18
N MET A 173 6.97 19.44 -5.92
CA MET A 173 5.93 18.97 -6.83
C MET A 173 6.35 19.22 -8.29
N SER A 174 6.80 18.17 -8.97
CA SER A 174 7.20 18.22 -10.39
C SER A 174 6.29 17.41 -11.31
N GLY A 175 5.36 16.63 -10.74
CA GLY A 175 4.40 15.79 -11.46
C GLY A 175 3.07 16.48 -11.78
N VAL A 176 2.00 15.68 -11.79
CA VAL A 176 0.61 16.16 -11.96
C VAL A 176 -0.22 15.80 -10.74
N GLY A 177 -0.82 16.81 -10.11
CA GLY A 177 -1.74 16.65 -8.99
C GLY A 177 -1.46 17.63 -7.87
N ASP A 178 -1.79 17.27 -6.63
CA ASP A 178 -1.94 18.22 -5.54
C ASP A 178 -1.21 17.79 -4.27
N VAL A 179 -0.49 18.72 -3.65
CA VAL A 179 0.15 18.52 -2.35
C VAL A 179 -0.50 19.45 -1.34
N THR A 180 -1.22 18.91 -0.37
CA THR A 180 -1.83 19.63 0.75
C THR A 180 -1.00 19.40 2.01
N LEU A 181 -0.54 20.50 2.62
CA LEU A 181 0.25 20.48 3.84
C LEU A 181 -0.44 21.35 4.89
N SER A 182 -0.56 20.82 6.10
CA SER A 182 -1.13 21.53 7.24
C SER A 182 -0.34 21.28 8.52
N GLY A 183 -0.56 22.10 9.54
CA GLY A 183 0.13 22.00 10.83
C GLY A 183 1.18 23.10 11.02
N THR A 184 2.37 22.75 11.52
CA THR A 184 3.44 23.70 11.84
C THR A 184 4.81 23.20 11.37
N ALA A 185 5.57 24.08 10.70
CA ALA A 185 6.95 23.82 10.33
C ALA A 185 7.86 24.96 10.84
N GLY A 186 9.02 24.65 11.43
CA GLY A 186 10.02 25.66 11.78
C GLY A 186 10.54 26.39 10.54
N HIS A 187 10.84 25.63 9.48
CA HIS A 187 11.24 26.10 8.17
C HIS A 187 10.55 25.28 7.07
N ALA A 188 10.25 25.93 5.93
CA ALA A 188 9.64 25.25 4.79
C ALA A 188 10.29 25.68 3.45
N ASP A 189 10.85 24.71 2.71
CA ASP A 189 11.27 24.86 1.31
C ASP A 189 10.25 24.15 0.41
N ILE A 190 9.45 24.93 -0.32
CA ILE A 190 8.36 24.43 -1.14
C ILE A 190 8.53 24.90 -2.57
N SER A 191 8.58 23.96 -3.51
CA SER A 191 8.68 24.24 -4.94
C SER A 191 7.63 23.48 -5.74
N LYS A 192 7.02 24.21 -6.68
CA LYS A 192 6.04 23.67 -7.62
C LYS A 192 6.52 23.92 -9.05
N GLY A 193 7.01 22.88 -9.71
CA GLY A 193 7.33 22.87 -11.13
C GLY A 193 6.30 22.15 -12.01
N GLY A 194 5.44 21.33 -11.40
CA GLY A 194 4.45 20.50 -12.08
C GLY A 194 3.09 21.17 -12.35
N ILE A 195 2.13 20.37 -12.81
CA ILE A 195 0.74 20.78 -13.06
C ILE A 195 -0.13 20.41 -11.85
N GLY A 196 -0.98 21.33 -11.40
CA GLY A 196 -1.81 21.17 -10.20
C GLY A 196 -1.47 22.21 -9.12
N GLY A 197 -1.61 21.87 -7.85
CA GLY A 197 -1.50 22.81 -6.73
C GLY A 197 -0.62 22.33 -5.58
N VAL A 198 -0.02 23.29 -4.87
CA VAL A 198 0.51 23.05 -3.52
C VAL A 198 -0.27 23.94 -2.57
N ASN A 199 -1.09 23.34 -1.70
CA ASN A 199 -1.92 24.04 -0.74
C ASN A 199 -1.28 24.01 0.64
N THR A 200 -0.94 25.19 1.15
CA THR A 200 -0.32 25.39 2.47
C THR A 200 -1.11 26.37 3.33
N CYS A 201 -2.39 26.63 3.01
CA CYS A 201 -3.20 27.62 3.73
C CYS A 201 -3.32 27.34 5.23
N ASN A 202 -3.22 26.07 5.62
CA ASN A 202 -3.29 25.61 7.00
C ASN A 202 -1.92 25.19 7.57
N LEU A 203 -0.82 25.55 6.90
CA LEU A 203 0.55 25.32 7.36
C LEU A 203 1.12 26.62 7.92
N LYS A 204 1.45 26.62 9.22
CA LYS A 204 2.14 27.73 9.87
C LYS A 204 3.65 27.52 9.73
N VAL A 205 4.36 28.52 9.20
CA VAL A 205 5.81 28.47 9.03
C VAL A 205 6.46 29.55 9.88
N GLY A 206 7.44 29.17 10.70
CA GLY A 206 8.18 30.06 11.58
C GLY A 206 7.77 29.94 13.06
N ARG A 207 8.72 30.32 13.93
CA ARG A 207 8.49 30.55 15.37
C ARG A 207 8.12 32.00 15.64
#